data_AF-A0AA42YF85-F1
#
_entry.id   AF-A0AA42YF85-F1
#
_cell.length_a   1.000
_cell.length_b   1.000
_cell.length_c   1.000
_cell.angle_alpha   90.00
_cell.angle_beta   90.00
_cell.angle_gamma   90.00
#
_symmetry.space_group_name_H-M   'P 1'
#
loop_
_entity.id
_entity.type
_entity.pdbx_description
1 polymer ?
#
loop_
_entity_poly.entity_id
_entity_poly.type
_entity_poly.pdbx_seq_one_letter_code
_entity_poly.pdbx_strand_id
1 'polypeptide(L)'
;MLRKKGLWWTVGVAAIVLALVTLAMPTGSAADKHEPMGNHYKCYQVLDWTEYEPRKVELTDQFGQSVARVLEPRSLCNPVDKNGEGIADKASHLVCYAIQDDPQGSTERVKEVEIANQFQQGPLWVGSADMLCLPSAKSYQPRG
;
A
#
# COMPACT_ATOMS: atom_id res chain seq x y z
N MET A 1 1.88 95.79 -3.50
CA MET A 1 1.94 95.51 -2.05
C MET A 1 2.25 94.02 -1.85
N LEU A 2 3.19 93.75 -0.93
CA LEU A 2 3.55 92.53 -0.17
C LEU A 2 3.48 91.14 -0.84
N ARG A 3 4.59 90.40 -1.04
CA ARG A 3 5.55 89.74 -0.11
C ARG A 3 5.02 88.47 0.62
N LYS A 4 5.52 87.32 0.14
CA LYS A 4 6.29 86.24 0.84
C LYS A 4 5.63 85.37 1.93
N LYS A 5 5.76 84.05 1.67
CA LYS A 5 6.27 82.93 2.53
C LYS A 5 5.35 82.27 3.57
N GLY A 6 5.43 80.93 3.63
CA GLY A 6 5.21 80.16 4.86
C GLY A 6 4.82 78.70 4.63
N LEU A 7 5.64 77.77 5.12
CA LEU A 7 5.53 76.31 5.07
C LEU A 7 5.53 75.80 6.55
N TRP A 8 5.02 74.58 6.78
CA TRP A 8 5.03 73.76 8.03
C TRP A 8 4.02 74.21 9.13
N TRP A 9 3.36 73.39 9.96
CA TRP A 9 3.39 72.00 10.47
C TRP A 9 1.89 71.58 10.72
N THR A 10 1.41 70.34 10.91
CA THR A 10 1.78 69.26 11.83
C THR A 10 1.09 67.95 11.43
N VAL A 11 1.74 66.87 11.85
CA VAL A 11 1.40 65.45 11.78
C VAL A 11 0.11 65.10 12.55
N GLY A 12 -0.69 64.19 11.98
CA GLY A 12 -1.76 63.48 12.68
C GLY A 12 -1.69 61.99 12.36
N VAL A 13 -0.86 61.26 13.11
CA VAL A 13 -0.79 59.79 13.10
C VAL A 13 -2.07 59.26 13.76
N ALA A 14 -2.99 58.71 12.99
CA ALA A 14 -3.97 57.78 13.51
C ALA A 14 -3.37 56.37 13.39
N ALA A 15 -2.86 55.87 14.51
CA ALA A 15 -2.34 54.51 14.65
C ALA A 15 -3.46 53.50 14.34
N ILE A 16 -3.37 52.84 13.19
CA ILE A 16 -4.21 51.68 12.89
C ILE A 16 -3.61 50.49 13.65
N VAL A 17 -4.42 49.97 14.56
CA VAL A 17 -4.15 48.85 15.45
C VAL A 17 -3.80 47.59 14.66
N LEU A 18 -2.76 46.93 15.15
CA LEU A 18 -2.31 45.55 14.89
C LEU A 18 -3.41 44.59 14.41
N ALA A 19 -3.16 43.94 13.28
CA ALA A 19 -3.49 42.53 13.14
C ALA A 19 -2.29 41.85 12.48
N LEU A 20 -1.47 41.19 13.30
CA LEU A 20 -0.50 40.21 12.84
C LEU A 20 -1.28 39.16 12.04
N VAL A 21 -1.16 39.18 10.72
CA VAL A 21 -1.57 38.05 9.90
C VAL A 21 -0.55 36.96 10.18
N THR A 22 -0.82 36.15 11.20
CA THR A 22 -0.15 34.87 11.36
C THR A 22 -0.52 34.06 10.14
N LEU A 23 0.41 33.93 9.19
CA LEU A 23 0.35 32.87 8.20
C LEU A 23 0.41 31.57 9.00
N ALA A 24 -0.76 31.04 9.32
CA ALA A 24 -0.90 29.67 9.76
C ALA A 24 -0.27 28.82 8.66
N MET A 25 0.88 28.23 8.98
CA MET A 25 1.49 27.23 8.12
C MET A 25 0.45 26.14 7.86
N PRO A 26 0.39 25.60 6.62
CA PRO A 26 -0.59 24.56 6.32
C PRO A 26 -0.39 23.44 7.32
N THR A 27 -1.47 23.06 7.99
CA THR A 27 -1.49 21.89 8.87
C THR A 27 -0.88 20.75 8.08
N GLY A 28 0.27 20.25 8.56
CA GLY A 28 0.88 19.06 8.00
C GLY A 28 -0.22 18.02 7.86
N SER A 29 -0.48 17.60 6.63
CA SER A 29 -1.45 16.54 6.37
C SER A 29 -0.96 15.36 7.20
N ALA A 30 -1.68 15.02 8.27
CA ALA A 30 -1.52 13.73 8.88
C ALA A 30 -1.62 12.74 7.74
N ALA A 31 -0.54 12.01 7.47
CA ALA A 31 -0.59 10.90 6.54
C ALA A 31 -1.78 10.05 7.00
N ASP A 32 -2.79 9.96 6.15
CA ASP A 32 -4.02 9.25 6.46
C ASP A 32 -3.61 7.83 6.84
N LYS A 33 -3.82 7.44 8.09
CA LYS A 33 -3.55 6.08 8.58
C LYS A 33 -4.64 5.12 8.10
N HIS A 34 -5.07 5.28 6.86
CA HIS A 34 -6.05 4.42 6.26
C HIS A 34 -5.37 3.10 5.93
N GLU A 35 -5.56 2.11 6.81
CA GLU A 35 -5.27 0.72 6.48
C GLU A 35 -5.93 0.39 5.14
N PRO A 36 -5.20 -0.22 4.19
CA PRO A 36 -5.80 -0.63 2.93
C PRO A 36 -7.05 -1.47 3.18
N MET A 37 -8.19 -1.08 2.60
CA MET A 37 -9.43 -1.83 2.77
C MET A 37 -9.26 -3.23 2.16
N GLY A 38 -9.30 -4.26 3.01
CA GLY A 38 -9.11 -5.64 2.58
C GLY A 38 -9.19 -6.64 3.73
N ASN A 39 -9.05 -7.93 3.40
CA ASN A 39 -8.94 -8.99 4.40
C ASN A 39 -7.53 -9.11 4.96
N HIS A 40 -7.44 -9.37 6.26
CA HIS A 40 -6.27 -10.02 6.85
C HIS A 40 -6.30 -11.50 6.52
N TYR A 41 -5.14 -12.13 6.36
CA TYR A 41 -5.05 -13.55 6.01
C TYR A 41 -4.22 -14.36 7.01
N LYS A 42 -4.73 -15.54 7.37
CA LYS A 42 -3.96 -16.59 8.06
C LYS A 42 -3.69 -17.73 7.09
N CYS A 43 -2.41 -17.96 6.78
CA CYS A 43 -1.98 -18.96 5.82
C CYS A 43 -1.50 -20.24 6.52
N TYR A 44 -1.88 -21.38 5.94
CA TYR A 44 -1.52 -22.72 6.39
C TYR A 44 -0.70 -23.41 5.32
N GLN A 45 0.32 -24.15 5.73
CA GLN A 45 1.11 -24.98 4.82
C GLN A 45 0.22 -26.05 4.17
N VAL A 46 0.37 -26.23 2.86
CA VAL A 46 -0.20 -27.37 2.14
C VAL A 46 0.74 -28.56 2.33
N LEU A 47 0.22 -29.64 2.89
CA LEU A 47 0.99 -30.85 3.18
C LEU A 47 0.84 -31.92 2.10
N ASP A 48 -0.28 -31.91 1.38
CA ASP A 48 -0.62 -32.87 0.34
C ASP A 48 -1.55 -32.20 -0.68
N TRP A 49 -1.44 -32.60 -1.95
CA TRP A 49 -2.21 -32.07 -3.06
C TRP A 49 -2.28 -33.07 -4.20
N THR A 50 -3.30 -32.93 -5.05
CA THR A 50 -3.35 -33.68 -6.31
C THR A 50 -2.37 -33.07 -7.30
N GLU A 51 -1.43 -33.87 -7.76
CA GLU A 51 -0.47 -33.46 -8.79
C GLU A 51 -1.18 -32.98 -10.06
N TYR A 52 -0.57 -31.99 -10.70
CA TYR A 52 -1.04 -31.44 -11.95
C TYR A 52 0.14 -30.99 -12.79
N GLU A 53 -0.04 -30.99 -14.12
CA GLU A 53 0.99 -30.54 -15.04
C GLU A 53 1.27 -29.04 -14.88
N PRO A 54 2.52 -28.63 -14.59
CA PRO A 54 2.91 -27.23 -14.50
C PRO A 54 2.59 -26.46 -15.79
N ARG A 55 2.11 -25.22 -15.65
CA ARG A 55 1.67 -24.40 -16.78
C ARG A 55 2.40 -23.06 -16.79
N LYS A 56 2.69 -22.54 -17.98
CA LYS A 56 3.17 -21.17 -18.14
C LYS A 56 1.99 -20.20 -18.11
N VAL A 57 2.15 -19.08 -17.43
CA VAL A 57 1.20 -17.97 -17.38
C VAL A 57 1.94 -16.67 -17.62
N GLU A 58 1.28 -15.72 -18.27
CA GLU A 58 1.74 -14.34 -18.37
C GLU A 58 1.19 -13.55 -17.18
N LEU A 59 2.07 -12.82 -16.50
CA LEU A 59 1.75 -12.01 -15.35
C LEU A 59 2.11 -10.55 -15.64
N THR A 60 1.32 -9.63 -15.10
CA THR A 60 1.58 -8.19 -15.19
C THR A 60 1.22 -7.55 -13.88
N ASP A 61 2.16 -6.84 -13.30
CA ASP A 61 2.00 -6.08 -12.07
C ASP A 61 2.75 -4.73 -12.16
N GLN A 62 2.92 -4.04 -11.04
CA GLN A 62 3.60 -2.74 -11.01
C GLN A 62 5.09 -2.81 -11.37
N PHE A 63 5.71 -3.99 -11.33
CA PHE A 63 7.12 -4.23 -11.66
C PHE A 63 7.32 -4.65 -13.12
N GLY A 64 6.23 -4.82 -13.88
CA GLY A 64 6.27 -5.10 -15.31
C GLY A 64 5.59 -6.41 -15.68
N GLN A 65 5.96 -6.93 -16.85
CA GLN A 65 5.43 -8.19 -17.38
C GLN A 65 6.44 -9.31 -17.18
N SER A 66 5.96 -10.50 -16.82
CA SER A 66 6.76 -11.72 -16.77
C SER A 66 6.00 -12.92 -17.32
N VAL A 67 6.74 -13.96 -17.68
CA VAL A 67 6.18 -15.30 -17.92
C VAL A 67 6.67 -16.18 -16.79
N ALA A 68 5.76 -16.84 -16.10
CA ALA A 68 6.10 -17.72 -14.98
C ALA A 68 5.51 -19.11 -15.18
N ARG A 69 6.23 -20.14 -14.72
CA ARG A 69 5.70 -21.50 -14.60
C ARG A 69 5.07 -21.66 -13.22
N VAL A 70 3.80 -22.07 -13.16
CA VAL A 70 3.09 -22.37 -11.90
C VAL A 70 3.37 -23.81 -11.50
N LEU A 71 3.84 -23.99 -10.27
CA LEU A 71 4.31 -25.26 -9.69
C LEU A 71 3.39 -25.71 -8.54
N GLU A 72 3.89 -26.38 -7.51
CA GLU A 72 3.08 -26.90 -6.41
C GLU A 72 2.36 -25.82 -5.57
N PRO A 73 1.16 -26.10 -5.02
CA PRO A 73 0.55 -25.25 -4.00
C PRO A 73 1.40 -25.26 -2.73
N ARG A 74 1.63 -24.08 -2.16
CA ARG A 74 2.44 -23.90 -0.93
C ARG A 74 1.59 -23.57 0.27
N SER A 75 0.56 -22.75 0.09
CA SER A 75 -0.28 -22.31 1.21
C SER A 75 -1.74 -22.15 0.85
N LEU A 76 -2.59 -22.36 1.85
CA LEU A 76 -4.00 -22.00 1.84
C LEU A 76 -4.22 -20.89 2.86
N CYS A 77 -4.67 -19.74 2.40
CA CYS A 77 -4.88 -18.55 3.21
C CYS A 77 -6.38 -18.30 3.41
N ASN A 78 -6.79 -18.25 4.68
CA ASN A 78 -8.17 -17.92 5.05
C ASN A 78 -8.25 -16.45 5.45
N PRO A 79 -9.32 -15.74 5.08
CA PRO A 79 -9.60 -14.44 5.67
C PRO A 79 -9.77 -14.61 7.19
N VAL A 80 -9.19 -13.71 7.98
CA VAL A 80 -9.14 -13.82 9.45
C VAL A 80 -9.56 -12.53 10.12
N ASP A 81 -10.33 -12.65 11.20
CA ASP A 81 -10.59 -11.55 12.11
C ASP A 81 -9.37 -11.36 13.03
N LYS A 82 -8.62 -10.29 12.80
CA LYS A 82 -7.49 -9.92 13.64
C LYS A 82 -7.99 -8.96 14.71
N ASN A 83 -7.89 -9.36 15.98
CA ASN A 83 -8.25 -8.52 17.14
C ASN A 83 -9.71 -8.03 17.19
N GLY A 84 -10.66 -8.64 16.47
CA GLY A 84 -12.05 -8.18 16.44
C GLY A 84 -12.30 -7.04 15.45
N GLU A 85 -11.36 -6.78 14.53
CA GLU A 85 -11.51 -5.81 13.44
C GLU A 85 -12.53 -6.26 12.38
N GLY A 86 -12.91 -7.54 12.41
CA GLY A 86 -13.87 -8.14 11.48
C GLY A 86 -13.20 -8.74 10.23
N ILE A 87 -14.04 -9.23 9.31
CA ILE A 87 -13.61 -9.83 8.04
C ILE A 87 -14.35 -9.10 6.92
N ALA A 88 -13.61 -8.49 5.98
CA ALA A 88 -14.17 -7.72 4.88
C ALA A 88 -14.93 -8.61 3.88
N ASP A 89 -14.32 -9.74 3.47
CA ASP A 89 -14.97 -10.76 2.64
C ASP A 89 -14.66 -12.17 3.17
N LYS A 90 -15.68 -12.86 3.69
CA LYS A 90 -15.51 -14.21 4.25
C LYS A 90 -15.29 -15.27 3.17
N ALA A 91 -15.62 -14.99 1.91
CA ALA A 91 -15.54 -15.96 0.81
C ALA A 91 -14.20 -15.91 0.05
N SER A 92 -13.40 -14.85 0.21
CA SER A 92 -12.16 -14.67 -0.56
C SER A 92 -10.98 -15.47 0.01
N HIS A 93 -11.08 -16.79 0.09
CA HIS A 93 -9.90 -17.61 0.41
C HIS A 93 -8.90 -17.58 -0.75
N LEU A 94 -7.61 -17.79 -0.44
CA LEU A 94 -6.55 -17.84 -1.44
C LEU A 94 -5.80 -19.18 -1.36
N VAL A 95 -5.46 -19.75 -2.50
CA VAL A 95 -4.40 -20.78 -2.60
C VAL A 95 -3.21 -20.13 -3.30
N CYS A 96 -2.04 -20.17 -2.66
CA CYS A 96 -0.80 -19.64 -3.23
C CYS A 96 0.09 -20.77 -3.73
N TYR A 97 0.48 -20.68 -4.99
CA TYR A 97 1.33 -21.64 -5.69
C TYR A 97 2.75 -21.09 -5.82
N ALA A 98 3.75 -21.96 -5.71
CA ALA A 98 5.10 -21.59 -6.09
C ALA A 98 5.16 -21.27 -7.58
N ILE A 99 5.93 -20.24 -7.95
CA ILE A 99 6.19 -19.91 -9.34
C ILE A 99 7.67 -19.87 -9.63
N GLN A 100 8.01 -20.11 -10.89
CA GLN A 100 9.36 -19.94 -11.42
C GLN A 100 9.29 -19.03 -12.64
N ASP A 101 9.80 -17.80 -12.50
CA ASP A 101 9.91 -16.86 -13.62
C ASP A 101 10.84 -17.40 -14.72
N ASP A 102 10.46 -17.15 -15.97
CA ASP A 102 11.31 -17.39 -17.12
C ASP A 102 12.44 -16.33 -17.13
N PRO A 103 13.73 -16.74 -17.01
CA PRO A 103 14.84 -15.82 -16.81
C PRO A 103 15.07 -14.83 -17.97
N GLN A 104 14.36 -14.97 -19.09
CA GLN A 104 14.48 -14.09 -20.25
C GLN A 104 13.69 -12.77 -20.11
N GLY A 105 12.81 -12.62 -19.11
CA GLY A 105 11.88 -11.48 -19.01
C GLY A 105 12.21 -10.35 -18.03
N SER A 106 13.04 -10.59 -16.99
CA SER A 106 13.26 -9.60 -15.91
C SER A 106 14.73 -9.44 -15.54
N THR A 107 15.29 -8.25 -15.78
CA THR A 107 16.66 -7.89 -15.41
C THR A 107 16.76 -7.28 -14.01
N GLU A 108 15.66 -6.73 -13.48
CA GLU A 108 15.63 -6.07 -12.17
C GLU A 108 15.22 -7.07 -11.08
N ARG A 109 16.22 -7.62 -10.40
CA ARG A 109 16.03 -8.68 -9.39
C ARG A 109 15.61 -8.17 -8.03
N VAL A 110 15.84 -6.89 -7.75
CA VAL A 110 15.54 -6.28 -6.45
C VAL A 110 14.88 -4.93 -6.70
N LYS A 111 13.71 -4.72 -6.09
CA LYS A 111 12.91 -3.50 -6.21
C LYS A 111 12.69 -2.91 -4.83
N GLU A 112 12.77 -1.60 -4.71
CA GLU A 112 12.40 -0.89 -3.48
C GLU A 112 10.92 -0.47 -3.58
N VAL A 113 10.13 -0.76 -2.53
CA VAL A 113 8.73 -0.38 -2.42
C VAL A 113 8.44 0.28 -1.08
N GLU A 114 7.69 1.36 -1.09
CA GLU A 114 7.17 1.98 0.14
C GLU A 114 5.93 1.25 0.62
N ILE A 115 5.94 0.84 1.90
CA ILE A 115 4.78 0.22 2.55
C ILE A 115 4.31 1.04 3.75
N ALA A 116 3.01 0.97 4.03
CA ALA A 116 2.43 1.52 5.25
C ALA A 116 1.33 0.56 5.74
N ASN A 117 1.55 -0.04 6.91
CA ASN A 117 0.58 -0.89 7.59
C ASN A 117 0.77 -0.77 9.12
N GLN A 118 -0.09 -1.44 9.88
CA GLN A 118 -0.11 -1.41 11.35
C GLN A 118 1.15 -1.95 12.04
N PHE A 119 2.11 -2.53 11.31
CA PHE A 119 3.38 -3.00 11.85
C PHE A 119 4.55 -2.10 11.50
N GLN A 120 4.54 -1.49 10.30
CA GLN A 120 5.63 -0.64 9.84
C GLN A 120 5.21 0.33 8.73
N GLN A 121 5.98 1.42 8.61
CA GLN A 121 5.92 2.38 7.52
C GLN A 121 7.33 2.69 7.03
N GLY A 122 7.56 2.60 5.72
CA GLY A 122 8.85 2.88 5.08
C GLY A 122 9.20 1.89 3.96
N PRO A 123 10.46 1.92 3.49
CA PRO A 123 10.90 1.11 2.35
C PRO A 123 11.04 -0.37 2.69
N LEU A 124 10.70 -1.22 1.73
CA LEU A 124 10.89 -2.66 1.70
C LEU A 124 11.59 -3.04 0.40
N TRP A 125 12.57 -3.95 0.47
CA TRP A 125 13.30 -4.43 -0.69
C TRP A 125 12.77 -5.82 -1.08
N VAL A 126 12.16 -5.93 -2.25
CA VAL A 126 11.52 -7.17 -2.75
C VAL A 126 12.33 -7.78 -3.88
N GLY A 127 12.42 -9.10 -3.90
CA GLY A 127 13.19 -9.87 -4.87
C GLY A 127 12.44 -10.20 -6.16
N SER A 128 12.72 -11.39 -6.70
CA SER A 128 11.88 -12.03 -7.72
C SER A 128 10.52 -12.45 -7.14
N ALA A 129 9.52 -12.65 -8.00
CA ALA A 129 8.22 -13.13 -7.56
C ALA A 129 8.31 -14.63 -7.20
N ASP A 130 7.90 -14.99 -5.97
CA ASP A 130 8.03 -16.35 -5.45
C ASP A 130 6.73 -17.17 -5.52
N MET A 131 5.57 -16.49 -5.46
CA MET A 131 4.26 -17.15 -5.43
C MET A 131 3.18 -16.40 -6.21
N LEU A 132 2.23 -17.15 -6.76
CA LEU A 132 0.98 -16.66 -7.34
C LEU A 132 -0.21 -17.11 -6.48
N CYS A 133 -0.96 -16.17 -5.92
CA CYS A 133 -2.12 -16.44 -5.06
C CYS A 133 -3.44 -16.24 -5.80
N LEU A 134 -4.28 -17.29 -5.81
CA LEU A 134 -5.54 -17.32 -6.55
C LEU A 134 -6.75 -17.34 -5.61
N PRO A 135 -7.79 -16.51 -5.85
CA PRO A 135 -9.09 -16.65 -5.22
C PRO A 135 -9.61 -18.07 -5.37
N SER A 136 -10.05 -18.68 -4.28
CA SER A 136 -10.40 -20.09 -4.21
C SER A 136 -11.59 -20.29 -3.29
N ALA A 137 -12.50 -21.19 -3.64
CA ALA A 137 -13.52 -21.69 -2.72
C ALA A 137 -12.91 -22.77 -1.81
N LYS A 138 -13.35 -22.83 -0.55
CA LYS A 138 -12.96 -23.87 0.40
C LYS A 138 -14.21 -24.46 1.05
N SER A 139 -14.25 -25.79 1.16
CA SER A 139 -15.14 -26.49 2.10
C SER A 139 -14.30 -27.28 3.09
N TYR A 140 -14.74 -27.32 4.35
CA TYR A 140 -14.14 -28.19 5.36
C TYR A 140 -14.78 -29.58 5.27
N GLN A 141 -13.95 -30.62 5.19
CA GLN A 141 -14.37 -32.01 5.24
C GLN A 141 -13.76 -32.61 6.51
N PRO A 142 -14.56 -32.94 7.55
CA PRO A 142 -14.06 -33.65 8.71
C PRO A 142 -13.47 -34.99 8.29
N ARG A 143 -12.36 -35.42 8.93
CA ARG A 143 -11.96 -36.83 8.82
C ARG A 143 -13.01 -37.66 9.56
N GLY A 144 -13.56 -38.67 8.89
CA GLY A 144 -14.43 -39.68 9.50
C GLY A 144 -13.68 -40.59 10.46
#